data_AF-A0A1G9HZ90-F1
#
_entry.id   AF-A0A1G9HZ90-F1
#
_cell.length_a   1.000
_cell.length_b   1.000
_cell.length_c   1.000
_cell.angle_alpha   90.00
_cell.angle_beta   90.00
_cell.angle_gamma   90.00
#
_symmetry.space_group_name_H-M   'P 1'
#
loop_
_entity.id
_entity.type
_entity.pdbx_description
1 polymer ?
#
loop_
_entity_poly.entity_id
_entity_poly.type
_entity_poly.pdbx_seq_one_letter_code
_entity_poly.pdbx_strand_id
1 'polypeptide(L)'
;MKVSFWITILFLCGLTACRDTAETHTPEPTRGTVRSKGDFAGTPVQKTIGPEGGTLSSPDNSLTLTIPAGAVAAPVAFSITPVVNTLPGSPGKSFRLLPEGTSFSKPVQIRYTYEAEALDSTSADALYLAYQGGDGIWQFLPDTKLDATARTLTVETTHFSDWAPFAAFWLEGANKRIKPGATAKLTIMSPFFIADLTGKQQALEIADVRPLDNASNIRNWKATYEKLVIEPGNVSATYTAPAQVPATGLTVGISVEVTNFIPKGYQERPGATGKAVLLGTILVNGETYFNATVDGQLLNGTFAGYTFSDDGIVFTGNIGTNENVTITLYDRPVSGDKSYTYFSGGGDDTEAGKAVAVLVWGAKKEGWVSYYGDCRGDYHASPGKLIIAGVETSGGKTYISGRLEGVVYQEKPGNPCPTILQKTLTVEFRIPQLG
;
A
#
# COMPACT_ATOMS: atom_id res chain seq x y z
N MET A 1 37.50 -17.31 76.68
CA MET A 1 36.23 -18.03 76.95
C MET A 1 35.09 -17.08 76.57
N LYS A 2 34.27 -17.34 75.54
CA LYS A 2 33.11 -18.27 75.55
C LYS A 2 32.18 -17.92 76.73
N VAL A 3 30.88 -17.59 76.63
CA VAL A 3 29.77 -18.01 75.73
C VAL A 3 28.56 -17.13 76.12
N SER A 4 27.91 -16.44 75.17
CA SER A 4 26.54 -16.66 74.63
C SER A 4 25.34 -16.37 75.55
N PHE A 5 24.44 -15.47 75.14
CA PHE A 5 22.99 -15.72 75.19
C PHE A 5 22.23 -14.92 74.11
N TRP A 6 21.27 -15.60 73.49
CA TRP A 6 20.54 -15.27 72.27
C TRP A 6 19.26 -14.46 72.52
N ILE A 7 18.84 -13.64 71.56
CA ILE A 7 17.45 -13.20 71.37
C ILE A 7 17.02 -13.54 69.94
N THR A 8 15.96 -14.34 69.85
CA THR A 8 15.26 -14.77 68.65
C THR A 8 14.31 -13.66 68.18
N ILE A 9 14.42 -13.20 66.93
CA ILE A 9 13.40 -12.38 66.26
C ILE A 9 12.86 -13.14 65.06
N LEU A 10 11.54 -13.32 65.08
CA LEU A 10 10.68 -14.00 64.12
C LEU A 10 10.73 -13.29 62.76
N PHE A 11 11.12 -14.01 61.71
CA PHE A 11 11.13 -13.52 60.32
C PHE A 11 9.78 -13.85 59.67
N LEU A 12 8.96 -12.82 59.42
CA LEU A 12 7.66 -12.93 58.76
C LEU A 12 7.87 -12.89 57.23
N CYS A 13 7.89 -14.05 56.58
CA CYS A 13 7.94 -14.15 55.12
C CYS A 13 6.62 -13.67 54.50
N GLY A 14 6.67 -12.53 53.79
CA GLY A 14 5.58 -12.06 52.94
C GLY A 14 5.48 -12.92 51.67
N LEU A 15 4.38 -13.67 51.55
CA LEU A 15 3.98 -14.35 50.33
C LEU A 15 3.41 -13.32 49.35
N THR A 16 4.20 -12.87 48.38
CA THR A 16 3.70 -12.19 47.18
C THR A 16 3.13 -13.24 46.24
N ALA A 17 1.82 -13.45 46.30
CA ALA A 17 1.08 -14.23 45.32
C ALA A 17 1.13 -13.52 43.96
N CYS A 18 1.62 -14.22 42.95
CA CYS A 18 1.52 -13.83 41.55
C CYS A 18 0.03 -13.77 41.20
N ARG A 19 -0.48 -12.57 40.87
CA ARG A 19 -1.80 -12.45 40.24
C ARG A 19 -1.59 -12.76 38.76
N ASP A 20 -2.10 -13.89 38.31
CA ASP A 20 -2.24 -14.17 36.89
C ASP A 20 -3.01 -13.01 36.26
N THR A 21 -2.34 -12.28 35.37
CA THR A 21 -2.99 -11.37 34.43
C THR A 21 -3.91 -12.21 33.56
N ALA A 22 -5.21 -12.16 33.85
CA ALA A 22 -6.23 -12.71 32.98
C ALA A 22 -6.03 -12.08 31.59
N GLU A 23 -5.68 -12.91 30.60
CA GLU A 23 -5.75 -12.51 29.21
C GLU A 23 -7.20 -12.11 28.93
N THR A 24 -7.41 -10.84 28.59
CA THR A 24 -8.70 -10.39 28.06
C THR A 24 -8.90 -11.08 26.72
N HIS A 25 -9.58 -12.23 26.73
CA HIS A 25 -10.05 -12.87 25.51
C HIS A 25 -11.10 -11.95 24.89
N THR A 26 -10.69 -11.14 23.91
CA THR A 26 -11.63 -10.53 22.98
C THR A 26 -12.39 -11.67 22.31
N PRO A 27 -13.73 -11.69 22.35
CA PRO A 27 -14.49 -12.76 21.71
C PRO A 27 -14.18 -12.77 20.21
N GLU A 28 -13.88 -13.94 19.65
CA GLU A 28 -13.70 -14.12 18.21
C GLU A 28 -14.97 -13.64 17.48
N PRO A 29 -14.84 -12.89 16.37
CA PRO A 29 -16.00 -12.40 15.65
C PRO A 29 -16.76 -13.59 15.07
N THR A 30 -18.09 -13.49 15.09
CA THR A 30 -19.00 -14.53 14.59
C THR A 30 -19.58 -14.19 13.21
N ARG A 31 -19.18 -13.06 12.63
CA ARG A 31 -19.59 -12.58 11.30
C ARG A 31 -18.50 -11.69 10.69
N GLY A 32 -18.44 -11.64 9.37
CA GLY A 32 -17.60 -10.71 8.62
C GLY A 32 -17.86 -9.25 8.99
N THR A 33 -16.84 -8.39 8.79
CA THR A 33 -16.96 -6.97 9.10
C THR A 33 -17.72 -6.25 8.00
N VAL A 34 -18.80 -5.56 8.37
CA VAL A 34 -19.57 -4.70 7.48
C VAL A 34 -18.74 -3.49 7.09
N ARG A 35 -18.62 -3.22 5.80
CA ARG A 35 -17.91 -2.06 5.25
C ARG A 35 -18.82 -1.25 4.34
N SER A 36 -18.54 0.04 4.23
CA SER A 36 -19.19 0.87 3.22
C SER A 36 -18.84 0.37 1.81
N LYS A 37 -19.74 0.62 0.86
CA LYS A 37 -19.43 0.47 -0.56
C LYS A 37 -18.34 1.47 -0.97
N GLY A 38 -17.57 1.11 -1.99
CA GLY A 38 -16.57 2.02 -2.54
C GLY A 38 -17.22 3.21 -3.25
N ASP A 39 -16.67 4.41 -3.02
CA ASP A 39 -17.02 5.61 -3.80
C ASP A 39 -16.50 5.47 -5.23
N PHE A 40 -17.14 6.12 -6.20
CA PHE A 40 -16.70 6.06 -7.59
C PHE A 40 -15.33 6.73 -7.76
N ALA A 41 -14.39 5.99 -8.37
CA ALA A 41 -13.01 6.40 -8.55
C ALA A 41 -12.61 6.55 -10.03
N GLY A 42 -13.56 6.42 -10.96
CA GLY A 42 -13.32 6.57 -12.39
C GLY A 42 -14.57 6.51 -13.25
N THR A 43 -14.41 6.75 -14.54
CA THR A 43 -15.51 6.76 -15.52
C THR A 43 -16.04 5.35 -15.76
N PRO A 44 -17.37 5.13 -15.74
CA PRO A 44 -17.96 3.84 -16.08
C PRO A 44 -17.80 3.52 -17.57
N VAL A 45 -17.56 2.25 -17.89
CA VAL A 45 -17.72 1.72 -19.26
C VAL A 45 -19.01 0.92 -19.31
N GLN A 46 -19.82 1.14 -20.33
CA GLN A 46 -21.13 0.50 -20.48
C GLN A 46 -21.27 -0.19 -21.84
N LYS A 47 -22.00 -1.31 -21.86
CA LYS A 47 -22.35 -2.01 -23.09
C LYS A 47 -23.65 -2.81 -22.91
N THR A 48 -24.53 -2.71 -23.89
CA THR A 48 -25.71 -3.59 -23.96
C THR A 48 -25.32 -4.92 -24.58
N ILE A 49 -25.60 -6.03 -23.90
CA ILE A 49 -25.33 -7.39 -24.39
C ILE A 49 -26.62 -8.19 -24.33
N GLY A 50 -26.97 -8.86 -25.44
CA GLY A 50 -28.16 -9.69 -25.57
C GLY A 50 -27.91 -11.18 -25.36
N PRO A 51 -28.91 -12.03 -25.71
CA PRO A 51 -28.84 -13.48 -25.57
C PRO A 51 -27.67 -14.13 -26.32
N GLU A 52 -27.13 -13.48 -27.35
CA GLU A 52 -25.95 -13.90 -28.09
C GLU A 52 -24.66 -13.90 -27.24
N GLY A 53 -24.66 -13.22 -26.10
CA GLY A 53 -23.50 -13.07 -25.23
C GLY A 53 -22.51 -12.01 -25.74
N GLY A 54 -21.44 -11.81 -25.00
CA GLY A 54 -20.44 -10.80 -25.36
C GLY A 54 -19.47 -10.49 -24.23
N THR A 55 -18.60 -9.53 -24.51
CA THR A 55 -17.56 -9.08 -23.57
C THR A 55 -17.62 -7.57 -23.33
N LEU A 56 -17.21 -7.17 -22.14
CA LEU A 56 -17.03 -5.79 -21.69
C LEU A 56 -15.74 -5.71 -20.86
N SER A 57 -14.88 -4.74 -21.12
CA SER A 57 -13.62 -4.56 -20.39
C SER A 57 -13.53 -3.15 -19.81
N SER A 58 -12.81 -3.01 -18.69
CA SER A 58 -12.42 -1.71 -18.15
C SER A 58 -11.50 -0.97 -19.13
N PRO A 59 -11.38 0.37 -19.06
CA PRO A 59 -10.57 1.15 -19.99
C PRO A 59 -9.10 0.73 -20.05
N ASP A 60 -8.57 0.23 -18.94
CA ASP A 60 -7.20 -0.24 -18.77
C ASP A 60 -7.04 -1.76 -18.97
N ASN A 61 -8.10 -2.47 -19.35
CA ASN A 61 -8.14 -3.94 -19.48
C ASN A 61 -7.78 -4.73 -18.21
N SER A 62 -7.77 -4.07 -17.04
CA SER A 62 -7.52 -4.74 -15.76
C SER A 62 -8.68 -5.63 -15.32
N LEU A 63 -9.92 -5.35 -15.75
CA LEU A 63 -11.07 -6.24 -15.56
C LEU A 63 -11.81 -6.48 -16.86
N THR A 64 -12.10 -7.75 -17.16
CA THR A 64 -12.92 -8.16 -18.31
C THR A 64 -14.06 -9.05 -17.83
N LEU A 65 -15.26 -8.69 -18.26
CA LEU A 65 -16.50 -9.43 -18.06
C LEU A 65 -16.85 -10.17 -19.36
N THR A 66 -17.09 -11.48 -19.25
CA THR A 66 -17.57 -12.31 -20.37
C THR A 66 -18.94 -12.89 -20.01
N ILE A 67 -19.95 -12.46 -20.76
CA ILE A 67 -21.32 -12.94 -20.67
C ILE A 67 -21.50 -14.07 -21.71
N PRO A 68 -21.68 -15.33 -21.31
CA PRO A 68 -21.85 -16.40 -22.29
C PRO A 68 -23.23 -16.33 -22.98
N ALA A 69 -23.31 -16.90 -24.19
CA ALA A 69 -24.57 -17.00 -24.90
C ALA A 69 -25.63 -17.74 -24.06
N GLY A 70 -26.82 -17.14 -23.96
CA GLY A 70 -27.94 -17.62 -23.16
C GLY A 70 -27.83 -17.34 -21.65
N ALA A 71 -26.86 -16.53 -21.19
CA ALA A 71 -26.83 -16.06 -19.80
C ALA A 71 -27.96 -15.09 -19.47
N VAL A 72 -28.40 -14.31 -20.45
CA VAL A 72 -29.54 -13.39 -20.38
C VAL A 72 -30.57 -13.72 -21.45
N ALA A 73 -31.86 -13.48 -21.16
CA ALA A 73 -32.96 -13.76 -22.08
C ALA A 73 -33.32 -12.58 -23.00
N ALA A 74 -32.86 -11.37 -22.66
CA ALA A 74 -33.07 -10.13 -23.41
C ALA A 74 -31.83 -9.22 -23.28
N PRO A 75 -31.69 -8.17 -24.11
CA PRO A 75 -30.62 -7.18 -23.98
C PRO A 75 -30.56 -6.54 -22.59
N VAL A 76 -29.39 -6.58 -21.95
CA VAL A 76 -29.12 -5.96 -20.63
C VAL A 76 -27.96 -4.97 -20.76
N ALA A 77 -28.11 -3.79 -20.16
CA ALA A 77 -27.06 -2.79 -20.08
C ALA A 77 -26.09 -3.11 -18.94
N PHE A 78 -24.90 -3.59 -19.29
CA PHE A 78 -23.83 -3.92 -18.35
C PHE A 78 -22.88 -2.75 -18.15
N SER A 79 -22.33 -2.60 -16.94
CA SER A 79 -21.29 -1.60 -16.67
C SER A 79 -20.16 -2.10 -15.77
N ILE A 80 -18.96 -1.58 -16.00
CA ILE A 80 -17.79 -1.71 -15.13
C ILE A 80 -17.38 -0.31 -14.70
N THR A 81 -17.32 -0.06 -13.38
CA THR A 81 -16.92 1.25 -12.83
C THR A 81 -15.82 1.08 -11.79
N PRO A 82 -14.65 1.73 -11.92
CA PRO A 82 -13.66 1.75 -10.85
C PRO A 82 -14.23 2.40 -9.58
N VAL A 83 -13.98 1.78 -8.42
CA VAL A 83 -14.39 2.30 -7.11
C VAL A 83 -13.22 2.30 -6.13
N VAL A 84 -13.30 3.15 -5.10
CA VAL A 84 -12.38 3.13 -3.96
C VAL A 84 -12.43 1.74 -3.34
N ASN A 85 -11.26 1.12 -3.20
CA ASN A 85 -11.17 -0.23 -2.68
C ASN A 85 -11.35 -0.22 -1.16
N THR A 86 -12.40 -0.87 -0.67
CA THR A 86 -12.70 -0.98 0.77
C THR A 86 -12.29 -2.34 1.36
N LEU A 87 -11.72 -3.25 0.56
CA LEU A 87 -11.23 -4.55 0.99
C LEU A 87 -9.84 -4.40 1.65
N PRO A 88 -9.70 -4.68 2.96
CA PRO A 88 -8.40 -4.59 3.63
C PRO A 88 -7.37 -5.55 3.04
N GLY A 89 -6.12 -5.10 2.93
CA GLY A 89 -5.02 -5.91 2.41
C GLY A 89 -5.14 -6.24 0.91
N SER A 90 -6.12 -5.66 0.20
CA SER A 90 -6.24 -5.82 -1.24
C SER A 90 -5.10 -5.10 -1.97
N PRO A 91 -4.35 -5.77 -2.84
CA PRO A 91 -3.20 -5.16 -3.52
C PRO A 91 -3.55 -4.47 -4.84
N GLY A 92 -4.82 -4.25 -5.15
CA GLY A 92 -5.23 -3.75 -6.48
C GLY A 92 -6.49 -2.89 -6.50
N LYS A 93 -6.99 -2.63 -7.70
CA LYS A 93 -8.18 -1.81 -7.93
C LYS A 93 -9.45 -2.59 -7.62
N SER A 94 -10.49 -1.89 -7.20
CA SER A 94 -11.83 -2.45 -7.08
C SER A 94 -12.76 -1.92 -8.16
N PHE A 95 -13.71 -2.74 -8.58
CA PHE A 95 -14.68 -2.42 -9.62
C PHE A 95 -16.09 -2.77 -9.18
N ARG A 96 -17.02 -1.84 -9.39
CA ARG A 96 -18.46 -2.09 -9.32
C ARG A 96 -18.96 -2.60 -10.67
N LEU A 97 -19.60 -3.76 -10.63
CA LEU A 97 -20.28 -4.37 -11.77
C LEU A 97 -21.79 -4.12 -11.63
N LEU A 98 -22.44 -3.70 -12.71
CA LEU A 98 -23.89 -3.50 -12.76
C LEU A 98 -24.49 -4.22 -13.98
N PRO A 99 -25.78 -4.60 -13.92
CA PRO A 99 -26.73 -4.40 -12.82
C PRO A 99 -26.58 -5.40 -11.65
N GLU A 100 -26.64 -4.89 -10.42
CA GLU A 100 -26.80 -5.75 -9.23
C GLU A 100 -28.20 -6.39 -9.20
N GLY A 101 -28.33 -7.53 -8.53
CA GLY A 101 -29.61 -8.24 -8.41
C GLY A 101 -30.08 -8.97 -9.68
N THR A 102 -29.29 -8.95 -10.76
CA THR A 102 -29.57 -9.76 -11.95
C THR A 102 -29.13 -11.20 -11.73
N SER A 103 -30.06 -12.14 -11.95
CA SER A 103 -29.76 -13.57 -11.94
C SER A 103 -29.45 -14.03 -13.36
N PHE A 104 -28.26 -14.61 -13.55
CA PHE A 104 -27.87 -15.16 -14.84
C PHE A 104 -28.27 -16.64 -14.96
N SER A 105 -28.81 -17.02 -16.12
CA SER A 105 -29.15 -18.43 -16.42
C SER A 105 -27.92 -19.31 -16.60
N LYS A 106 -26.76 -18.70 -16.84
CA LYS A 106 -25.45 -19.34 -16.91
C LYS A 106 -24.44 -18.45 -16.18
N PRO A 107 -23.45 -19.01 -15.49
CA PRO A 107 -22.42 -18.20 -14.83
C PRO A 107 -21.70 -17.29 -15.82
N VAL A 108 -21.51 -16.03 -15.43
CA VAL A 108 -20.69 -15.06 -16.15
C VAL A 108 -19.26 -15.13 -15.64
N GLN A 109 -18.29 -14.88 -16.51
CA GLN A 109 -16.88 -14.95 -16.13
C GLN A 109 -16.33 -13.56 -15.86
N ILE A 110 -15.65 -13.40 -14.73
CA ILE A 110 -14.84 -12.23 -14.41
C ILE A 110 -13.38 -12.64 -14.53
N ARG A 111 -12.62 -11.94 -15.37
CA ARG A 111 -11.16 -12.03 -15.46
C ARG A 111 -10.54 -10.73 -14.99
N TYR A 112 -9.70 -10.80 -13.97
CA TYR A 112 -8.94 -9.68 -13.43
C TYR A 112 -7.47 -9.86 -13.80
N THR A 113 -6.86 -8.86 -14.42
CA THR A 113 -5.43 -8.81 -14.74
C THR A 113 -4.72 -8.03 -13.62
N TYR A 114 -3.74 -8.64 -12.95
CA TYR A 114 -2.97 -7.99 -11.89
C TYR A 114 -1.62 -7.49 -12.40
N GLU A 115 -1.22 -6.33 -11.88
CA GLU A 115 0.08 -5.72 -12.19
C GLU A 115 1.19 -6.29 -11.31
N ALA A 116 2.45 -6.08 -11.71
CA ALA A 116 3.59 -6.62 -10.96
C ALA A 116 3.72 -5.96 -9.57
N GLU A 117 3.38 -4.67 -9.49
CA GLU A 117 3.41 -3.86 -8.26
C GLU A 117 2.40 -4.36 -7.23
N ALA A 118 1.32 -5.03 -7.67
CA ALA A 118 0.37 -5.69 -6.75
C ALA A 118 1.01 -6.87 -5.99
N LEU A 119 2.22 -7.30 -6.37
CA LEU A 119 2.96 -8.36 -5.70
C LEU A 119 3.95 -7.83 -4.66
N ASP A 120 4.08 -6.51 -4.51
CA ASP A 120 4.93 -5.89 -3.51
C ASP A 120 4.42 -6.25 -2.11
N SER A 121 5.14 -7.12 -1.40
CA SER A 121 4.79 -7.78 -0.12
C SER A 121 3.98 -9.08 -0.19
N THR A 122 3.52 -9.52 -1.36
CA THR A 122 2.73 -10.76 -1.50
C THR A 122 3.29 -11.66 -2.62
N SER A 123 2.49 -12.59 -3.11
CA SER A 123 2.83 -13.55 -4.16
C SER A 123 1.60 -13.78 -5.03
N ALA A 124 1.80 -13.97 -6.33
CA ALA A 124 0.71 -14.32 -7.25
C ALA A 124 -0.04 -15.58 -6.78
N ASP A 125 0.68 -16.55 -6.21
CA ASP A 125 0.12 -17.80 -5.69
C ASP A 125 -0.83 -17.59 -4.50
N ALA A 126 -0.69 -16.46 -3.79
CA ALA A 126 -1.54 -16.04 -2.69
C ALA A 126 -2.68 -15.11 -3.15
N LEU A 127 -2.79 -14.77 -4.44
CA LEU A 127 -3.84 -13.91 -4.96
C LEU A 127 -5.11 -14.69 -5.33
N TYR A 128 -6.25 -14.07 -4.99
CA TYR A 128 -7.59 -14.54 -5.28
C TYR A 128 -8.50 -13.35 -5.61
N LEU A 129 -9.75 -13.60 -5.96
CA LEU A 129 -10.78 -12.58 -6.05
C LEU A 129 -11.69 -12.63 -4.82
N ALA A 130 -12.23 -11.48 -4.48
CA ALA A 130 -13.28 -11.32 -3.49
C ALA A 130 -14.36 -10.39 -4.04
N TYR A 131 -15.57 -10.50 -3.47
CA TYR A 131 -16.68 -9.61 -3.77
C TYR A 131 -17.28 -9.06 -2.48
N GLN A 132 -17.89 -7.87 -2.55
CA GLN A 132 -18.66 -7.33 -1.43
C GLN A 132 -20.13 -7.74 -1.58
N GLY A 133 -20.67 -8.43 -0.59
CA GLY A 133 -22.09 -8.79 -0.54
C GLY A 133 -23.00 -7.57 -0.39
N GLY A 134 -24.31 -7.77 -0.63
CA GLY A 134 -25.32 -6.72 -0.41
C GLY A 134 -25.46 -6.30 1.06
N ASP A 135 -24.92 -7.09 1.98
CA ASP A 135 -24.81 -6.80 3.41
C ASP A 135 -23.55 -5.98 3.78
N GLY A 136 -22.73 -5.61 2.79
CA GLY A 136 -21.51 -4.84 2.97
C GLY A 136 -20.31 -5.66 3.41
N ILE A 137 -20.43 -6.99 3.50
CA ILE A 137 -19.36 -7.88 3.95
C ILE A 137 -18.58 -8.41 2.73
N TRP A 138 -17.25 -8.36 2.82
CA TRP A 138 -16.40 -8.94 1.79
C TRP A 138 -16.30 -10.46 1.91
N GLN A 139 -16.37 -11.12 0.77
CA GLN A 139 -16.45 -12.57 0.63
C GLN A 139 -15.30 -13.06 -0.25
N PHE A 140 -14.42 -13.88 0.32
CA PHE A 140 -13.29 -14.51 -0.35
C PHE A 140 -13.75 -15.67 -1.26
N LEU A 141 -13.16 -15.80 -2.46
CA LEU A 141 -13.45 -16.88 -3.41
C LEU A 141 -12.25 -17.85 -3.56
N PRO A 142 -12.24 -18.98 -2.85
CA PRO A 142 -11.14 -19.94 -2.90
C PRO A 142 -10.96 -20.63 -4.26
N ASP A 143 -12.02 -20.69 -5.08
CA ASP A 143 -11.98 -21.30 -6.41
C ASP A 143 -11.46 -20.36 -7.52
N THR A 144 -10.86 -19.22 -7.14
CA THR A 144 -10.22 -18.31 -8.10
C THR A 144 -9.11 -19.01 -8.87
N LYS A 145 -9.24 -19.09 -10.19
CA LYS A 145 -8.24 -19.65 -11.08
C LYS A 145 -7.12 -18.65 -11.30
N LEU A 146 -5.88 -19.05 -11.07
CA LEU A 146 -4.68 -18.23 -11.34
C LEU A 146 -4.03 -18.71 -12.63
N ASP A 147 -3.78 -17.78 -13.54
CA ASP A 147 -2.81 -17.93 -14.62
C ASP A 147 -1.66 -16.96 -14.35
N ALA A 148 -0.57 -17.47 -13.77
CA ALA A 148 0.57 -16.65 -13.40
C ALA A 148 1.37 -16.14 -14.61
N THR A 149 1.27 -16.82 -15.76
CA THR A 149 1.94 -16.42 -17.00
C THR A 149 1.19 -15.27 -17.66
N ALA A 150 -0.13 -15.37 -17.78
CA ALA A 150 -0.98 -14.29 -18.28
C ALA A 150 -1.23 -13.18 -17.24
N ARG A 151 -0.84 -13.41 -15.97
CA ARG A 151 -1.11 -12.55 -14.80
C ARG A 151 -2.60 -12.29 -14.60
N THR A 152 -3.40 -13.35 -14.63
CA THR A 152 -4.86 -13.22 -14.47
C THR A 152 -5.42 -14.07 -13.36
N LEU A 153 -6.46 -13.55 -12.73
CA LEU A 153 -7.35 -14.22 -11.79
C LEU A 153 -8.72 -14.36 -12.44
N THR A 154 -9.30 -15.56 -12.43
CA THR A 154 -10.59 -15.82 -13.08
C THR A 154 -11.56 -16.51 -12.14
N VAL A 155 -12.80 -16.02 -12.10
CA VAL A 155 -13.93 -16.62 -11.38
C VAL A 155 -15.17 -16.64 -12.25
N GLU A 156 -16.08 -17.56 -11.93
CA GLU A 156 -17.44 -17.58 -12.46
C GLU A 156 -18.40 -17.09 -11.38
N THR A 157 -19.35 -16.25 -11.76
CA THR A 157 -20.36 -15.68 -10.84
C THR A 157 -21.73 -15.67 -11.48
N THR A 158 -22.78 -15.64 -10.64
CA THR A 158 -24.17 -15.48 -11.06
C THR A 158 -24.77 -14.16 -10.59
N HIS A 159 -23.96 -13.27 -10.02
CA HIS A 159 -24.38 -11.97 -9.51
C HIS A 159 -23.30 -10.91 -9.74
N PHE A 160 -23.70 -9.65 -9.61
CA PHE A 160 -22.80 -8.50 -9.63
C PHE A 160 -22.89 -7.69 -8.34
N SER A 161 -21.78 -6.98 -8.08
CA SER A 161 -21.49 -6.23 -6.86
C SER A 161 -20.15 -5.50 -7.04
N ASP A 162 -19.46 -5.15 -5.94
CA ASP A 162 -18.07 -4.68 -5.96
C ASP A 162 -17.11 -5.86 -5.90
N TRP A 163 -16.06 -5.85 -6.73
CA TRP A 163 -15.07 -6.92 -6.89
C TRP A 163 -13.66 -6.37 -6.77
N ALA A 164 -12.75 -7.12 -6.14
CA ALA A 164 -11.37 -6.73 -5.94
C ALA A 164 -10.44 -7.95 -5.86
N PRO A 165 -9.14 -7.81 -6.19
CA PRO A 165 -8.15 -8.83 -5.87
C PRO A 165 -7.93 -8.90 -4.36
N PHE A 166 -7.55 -10.06 -3.87
CA PHE A 166 -7.39 -10.37 -2.46
C PHE A 166 -6.07 -11.12 -2.28
N ALA A 167 -5.27 -10.74 -1.29
CA ALA A 167 -4.06 -11.46 -0.91
C ALA A 167 -4.32 -12.28 0.35
N ALA A 168 -4.16 -13.61 0.26
CA ALA A 168 -4.31 -14.51 1.41
C ALA A 168 -3.21 -14.27 2.46
N PHE A 169 -2.03 -13.82 2.02
CA PHE A 169 -0.91 -13.43 2.88
C PHE A 169 -0.16 -12.25 2.29
N TRP A 170 0.37 -11.39 3.16
CA TRP A 170 1.35 -10.38 2.76
C TRP A 170 2.31 -10.07 3.91
N LEU A 171 3.43 -9.43 3.58
CA LEU A 171 4.44 -8.97 4.54
C LEU A 171 4.17 -7.53 4.94
N GLU A 172 3.57 -7.33 6.10
CA GLU A 172 3.56 -6.01 6.72
C GLU A 172 4.96 -5.65 7.21
N GLY A 173 5.32 -4.37 7.08
CA GLY A 173 6.64 -3.87 7.46
C GLY A 173 7.70 -3.98 6.35
N ALA A 174 7.38 -4.69 5.26
CA ALA A 174 8.11 -4.58 4.01
C ALA A 174 7.83 -3.24 3.33
N ASN A 175 8.65 -2.92 2.34
CA ASN A 175 8.66 -1.67 1.55
C ASN A 175 8.80 -0.42 2.42
N LYS A 176 9.47 -0.59 3.56
CA LYS A 176 9.85 0.50 4.45
C LYS A 176 11.24 0.98 4.12
N ARG A 177 11.48 2.24 4.47
CA ARG A 177 12.79 2.85 4.41
C ARG A 177 13.28 3.18 5.81
N ILE A 178 14.50 2.76 6.12
CA ILE A 178 15.09 2.85 7.46
C ILE A 178 16.48 3.48 7.40
N LYS A 179 16.91 4.03 8.54
CA LYS A 179 18.27 4.57 8.70
C LYS A 179 19.28 3.42 8.89
N PRO A 180 20.57 3.65 8.61
CA PRO A 180 21.63 2.72 9.01
C PRO A 180 21.54 2.38 10.50
N GLY A 181 21.74 1.11 10.84
CA GLY A 181 21.64 0.59 12.22
C GLY A 181 20.22 0.46 12.79
N ALA A 182 19.20 0.98 12.11
CA ALA A 182 17.81 0.85 12.57
C ALA A 182 17.24 -0.55 12.30
N THR A 183 16.12 -0.86 12.96
CA THR A 183 15.41 -2.12 12.79
C THR A 183 14.07 -1.94 12.08
N ALA A 184 13.62 -3.00 11.41
CA ALA A 184 12.27 -3.11 10.86
C ALA A 184 11.68 -4.46 11.24
N LYS A 185 10.50 -4.44 11.89
CA LYS A 185 9.71 -5.63 12.14
C LYS A 185 8.89 -5.97 10.89
N LEU A 186 9.01 -7.22 10.47
CA LEU A 186 8.26 -7.83 9.38
C LEU A 186 7.28 -8.82 9.99
N THR A 187 6.01 -8.74 9.59
CA THR A 187 4.97 -9.64 10.08
C THR A 187 4.17 -10.18 8.90
N ILE A 188 3.98 -11.50 8.87
CA ILE A 188 3.08 -12.13 7.91
C ILE A 188 1.66 -11.87 8.38
N MET A 189 0.92 -11.11 7.60
CA MET A 189 -0.48 -10.82 7.84
C MET A 189 -1.35 -11.77 7.02
N SER A 190 -2.52 -12.09 7.55
CA SER A 190 -3.53 -12.88 6.86
C SER A 190 -4.93 -12.42 7.26
N PRO A 191 -5.92 -12.53 6.37
CA PRO A 191 -7.30 -12.26 6.71
C PRO A 191 -7.87 -13.35 7.62
N PHE A 192 -8.63 -12.94 8.64
CA PHE A 192 -9.37 -13.85 9.49
C PHE A 192 -10.73 -14.15 8.84
N PHE A 193 -11.02 -15.44 8.66
CA PHE A 193 -12.29 -15.94 8.14
C PHE A 193 -13.14 -16.50 9.28
N ILE A 194 -14.45 -16.32 9.20
CA ILE A 194 -15.41 -16.83 10.22
C ILE A 194 -15.52 -18.36 10.21
N ALA A 195 -15.18 -18.99 9.10
CA ALA A 195 -15.25 -20.43 8.93
C ALA A 195 -13.96 -20.96 8.30
N ASP A 196 -13.62 -22.20 8.65
CA ASP A 196 -12.59 -22.95 7.95
C ASP A 196 -12.99 -23.18 6.49
N LEU A 197 -11.99 -23.32 5.63
CA LEU A 197 -12.18 -23.73 4.24
C LEU A 197 -12.63 -25.19 4.16
N THR A 198 -13.93 -25.43 4.32
CA THR A 198 -14.54 -26.77 4.30
C THR A 198 -15.45 -26.97 3.09
N GLY A 199 -14.88 -27.12 1.89
CA GLY A 199 -15.60 -27.56 0.68
C GLY A 199 -15.49 -26.61 -0.53
N LYS A 200 -15.56 -27.20 -1.73
CA LYS A 200 -15.52 -26.45 -3.01
C LYS A 200 -16.67 -25.44 -3.08
N GLN A 201 -16.40 -24.27 -3.66
CA GLN A 201 -17.37 -23.21 -4.01
C GLN A 201 -18.01 -22.40 -2.88
N GLN A 202 -17.59 -22.58 -1.62
CA GLN A 202 -18.07 -21.70 -0.54
C GLN A 202 -17.28 -20.39 -0.52
N ALA A 203 -17.96 -19.27 -0.69
CA ALA A 203 -17.40 -17.97 -0.40
C ALA A 203 -17.28 -17.79 1.12
N LEU A 204 -16.19 -17.21 1.61
CA LEU A 204 -15.94 -17.05 3.05
C LEU A 204 -15.96 -15.58 3.45
N GLU A 205 -16.68 -15.28 4.53
CA GLU A 205 -16.74 -13.92 5.07
C GLU A 205 -15.38 -13.51 5.64
N ILE A 206 -14.92 -12.32 5.26
CA ILE A 206 -13.71 -11.71 5.79
C ILE A 206 -14.09 -10.88 7.02
N ALA A 207 -13.61 -11.31 8.18
CA ALA A 207 -13.90 -10.66 9.45
C ALA A 207 -12.90 -9.57 9.76
N ASP A 208 -11.62 -9.88 9.71
CA ASP A 208 -10.57 -8.89 10.02
C ASP A 208 -9.27 -9.24 9.31
N VAL A 209 -8.24 -8.47 9.59
CA VAL A 209 -6.86 -8.69 9.19
C VAL A 209 -5.99 -8.75 10.43
N ARG A 210 -5.21 -9.83 10.58
CA ARG A 210 -4.35 -10.02 11.74
C ARG A 210 -3.04 -10.70 11.37
N PRO A 211 -2.02 -10.69 12.25
CA PRO A 211 -0.87 -11.56 12.09
C PRO A 211 -1.32 -13.01 11.89
N LEU A 212 -0.64 -13.76 11.02
CA LEU A 212 -1.00 -15.14 10.74
C LEU A 212 -1.03 -15.97 12.04
N ASP A 213 -2.14 -16.68 12.28
CA ASP A 213 -2.33 -17.40 13.54
C ASP A 213 -1.47 -18.67 13.66
N ASN A 214 -1.18 -19.32 12.53
CA ASN A 214 -0.47 -20.58 12.51
C ASN A 214 0.86 -20.51 11.74
N ALA A 215 1.94 -20.67 12.48
CA ALA A 215 3.31 -20.66 11.98
C ALA A 215 3.79 -22.00 11.40
N SER A 216 3.02 -23.09 11.56
CA SER A 216 3.44 -24.46 11.23
C SER A 216 3.86 -24.64 9.78
N ASN A 217 3.42 -23.73 8.92
CA ASN A 217 3.59 -23.74 7.48
C ASN A 217 4.60 -22.70 6.97
N ILE A 218 5.17 -21.89 7.87
CA ILE A 218 6.14 -20.85 7.54
C ILE A 218 7.55 -21.42 7.49
N ARG A 219 8.25 -21.18 6.39
CA ARG A 219 9.60 -21.69 6.13
C ARG A 219 10.47 -20.60 5.51
N ASN A 220 11.78 -20.79 5.62
CA ASN A 220 12.76 -20.13 4.76
C ASN A 220 12.71 -18.60 4.77
N TRP A 221 12.53 -17.98 5.95
CA TRP A 221 12.83 -16.55 6.12
C TRP A 221 14.26 -16.25 5.66
N LYS A 222 14.40 -15.27 4.77
CA LYS A 222 15.68 -14.83 4.22
C LYS A 222 15.71 -13.32 4.03
N ALA A 223 16.91 -12.77 4.16
CA ALA A 223 17.23 -11.43 3.74
C ALA A 223 18.49 -11.48 2.85
N THR A 224 18.59 -10.63 1.84
CA THR A 224 19.80 -10.55 0.98
C THR A 224 21.04 -10.16 1.77
N TYR A 225 20.86 -9.42 2.88
CA TYR A 225 21.90 -9.07 3.84
C TYR A 225 21.60 -9.72 5.19
N GLU A 226 22.60 -10.34 5.79
CA GLU A 226 22.48 -11.02 7.09
C GLU A 226 22.04 -10.04 8.21
N LYS A 227 21.53 -10.60 9.33
CA LYS A 227 20.83 -9.92 10.46
C LYS A 227 19.30 -9.89 10.40
N LEU A 228 18.70 -10.92 9.82
CA LEU A 228 17.28 -11.22 10.03
C LEU A 228 17.15 -12.17 11.22
N VAL A 229 16.48 -11.73 12.28
CA VAL A 229 16.19 -12.54 13.47
C VAL A 229 14.72 -12.97 13.40
N ILE A 230 14.48 -14.28 13.38
CA ILE A 230 13.12 -14.84 13.39
C ILE A 230 12.59 -14.76 14.82
N GLU A 231 11.43 -14.14 15.00
CA GLU A 231 10.81 -13.98 16.31
C GLU A 231 10.21 -15.30 16.80
N PRO A 232 10.05 -15.48 18.13
CA PRO A 232 9.27 -16.58 18.67
C PRO A 232 7.89 -16.67 18.00
N GLY A 233 7.52 -17.86 17.57
CA GLY A 233 6.30 -18.09 16.80
C GLY A 233 6.46 -17.96 15.29
N ASN A 234 7.62 -17.59 14.73
CA ASN A 234 7.98 -17.72 13.30
C ASN A 234 7.04 -17.02 12.27
N VAL A 235 6.05 -16.25 12.72
CA VAL A 235 5.16 -15.42 11.88
C VAL A 235 5.68 -14.00 11.71
N SER A 236 6.78 -13.67 12.38
CA SER A 236 7.45 -12.38 12.30
C SER A 236 8.96 -12.56 12.31
N ALA A 237 9.65 -11.58 11.75
CA ALA A 237 11.09 -11.47 11.82
C ALA A 237 11.49 -9.99 11.97
N THR A 238 12.58 -9.74 12.68
CA THR A 238 13.15 -8.40 12.81
C THR A 238 14.42 -8.31 11.99
N TYR A 239 14.43 -7.42 11.00
CA TYR A 239 15.62 -7.07 10.24
C TYR A 239 16.37 -5.93 10.94
N THR A 240 17.69 -6.03 11.03
CA THR A 240 18.57 -4.93 11.50
C THR A 240 19.49 -4.47 10.39
N ALA A 241 19.38 -3.20 9.99
CA ALA A 241 20.25 -2.61 8.99
C ALA A 241 21.72 -2.56 9.47
N PRO A 242 22.71 -2.71 8.57
CA PRO A 242 24.09 -2.39 8.87
C PRO A 242 24.23 -0.94 9.37
N ALA A 243 25.12 -0.72 10.34
CA ALA A 243 25.40 0.64 10.83
C ALA A 243 26.15 1.50 9.79
N GLN A 244 26.85 0.84 8.86
CA GLN A 244 27.59 1.47 7.78
C GLN A 244 27.06 0.91 6.46
N VAL A 245 26.71 1.80 5.53
CA VAL A 245 26.18 1.47 4.21
C VAL A 245 26.87 2.32 3.15
N PRO A 246 26.86 1.91 1.87
CA PRO A 246 27.32 2.76 0.77
C PRO A 246 26.61 4.11 0.77
N ALA A 247 27.25 5.15 0.22
CA ALA A 247 26.66 6.49 0.15
C ALA A 247 25.30 6.53 -0.60
N THR A 248 25.08 5.58 -1.52
CA THR A 248 23.83 5.36 -2.26
C THR A 248 22.75 4.62 -1.46
N GLY A 249 23.08 4.08 -0.29
CA GLY A 249 22.22 3.20 0.49
C GLY A 249 22.30 1.72 0.09
N LEU A 250 21.38 0.92 0.62
CA LEU A 250 21.23 -0.51 0.33
C LEU A 250 19.77 -0.86 0.08
N THR A 251 19.53 -1.75 -0.88
CA THR A 251 18.23 -2.42 -1.04
C THR A 251 18.35 -3.84 -0.53
N VAL A 252 17.56 -4.16 0.49
CA VAL A 252 17.54 -5.47 1.14
C VAL A 252 16.31 -6.21 0.65
N GLY A 253 16.50 -7.28 -0.12
CA GLY A 253 15.41 -8.20 -0.44
C GLY A 253 15.07 -9.05 0.78
N ILE A 254 13.78 -9.19 1.08
CA ILE A 254 13.21 -10.07 2.10
C ILE A 254 12.40 -11.14 1.39
N SER A 255 12.52 -12.39 1.84
CA SER A 255 11.62 -13.44 1.40
C SER A 255 11.23 -14.39 2.53
N VAL A 256 10.02 -14.94 2.43
CA VAL A 256 9.54 -16.03 3.31
C VAL A 256 8.57 -16.91 2.53
N GLU A 257 8.55 -18.20 2.86
CA GLU A 257 7.66 -19.17 2.24
C GLU A 257 6.50 -19.53 3.16
N VAL A 258 5.28 -19.47 2.63
CA VAL A 258 4.06 -20.03 3.24
C VAL A 258 3.71 -21.28 2.42
N THR A 259 3.73 -22.46 3.04
CA THR A 259 3.47 -23.74 2.36
C THR A 259 2.20 -24.41 2.86
N ASN A 260 1.61 -25.33 2.10
CA ASN A 260 0.46 -26.13 2.55
C ASN A 260 -0.75 -25.32 3.04
N PHE A 261 -0.99 -24.14 2.47
CA PHE A 261 -2.08 -23.25 2.89
C PHE A 261 -3.38 -23.50 2.12
N ILE A 262 -3.36 -24.37 1.11
CA ILE A 262 -4.55 -24.76 0.34
C ILE A 262 -5.00 -26.14 0.83
N PRO A 263 -6.22 -26.25 1.37
CA PRO A 263 -6.75 -27.54 1.77
C PRO A 263 -6.91 -28.47 0.57
N LYS A 264 -6.87 -29.78 0.84
CA LYS A 264 -7.10 -30.80 -0.20
C LYS A 264 -8.47 -30.58 -0.84
N GLY A 265 -8.51 -30.62 -2.17
CA GLY A 265 -9.74 -30.52 -2.94
C GLY A 265 -10.06 -29.11 -3.46
N TYR A 266 -9.29 -28.08 -3.14
CA TYR A 266 -9.36 -26.80 -3.86
C TYR A 266 -8.45 -26.80 -5.09
N GLN A 267 -8.55 -25.74 -5.90
CA GLN A 267 -7.66 -25.54 -7.04
C GLN A 267 -6.19 -25.63 -6.61
N GLU A 268 -5.44 -26.56 -7.22
CA GLU A 268 -4.01 -26.67 -6.98
C GLU A 268 -3.32 -25.38 -7.48
N ARG A 269 -2.57 -24.74 -6.58
CA ARG A 269 -1.56 -23.73 -6.94
C ARG A 269 -0.21 -24.44 -7.13
N PRO A 270 0.86 -23.77 -7.55
CA PRO A 270 2.19 -24.36 -7.54
C PRO A 270 2.52 -25.06 -6.22
N GLY A 271 2.84 -26.37 -6.31
CA GLY A 271 2.92 -27.29 -5.17
C GLY A 271 1.57 -27.92 -4.83
N ALA A 272 1.52 -29.24 -4.60
CA ALA A 272 0.28 -30.02 -4.43
C ALA A 272 -0.73 -29.50 -3.38
N THR A 273 -0.29 -28.62 -2.47
CA THR A 273 -1.05 -28.04 -1.35
C THR A 273 -0.86 -26.51 -1.26
N GLY A 274 -0.31 -25.90 -2.32
CA GLY A 274 0.03 -24.48 -2.39
C GLY A 274 1.36 -24.11 -1.74
N LYS A 275 2.12 -23.26 -2.43
CA LYS A 275 3.31 -22.58 -1.92
C LYS A 275 3.29 -21.13 -2.40
N ALA A 276 3.43 -20.20 -1.46
CA ALA A 276 3.56 -18.77 -1.75
C ALA A 276 4.91 -18.29 -1.23
N VAL A 277 5.64 -17.55 -2.07
CA VAL A 277 6.88 -16.88 -1.66
C VAL A 277 6.56 -15.40 -1.55
N LEU A 278 6.43 -14.91 -0.33
CA LEU A 278 6.20 -13.49 -0.09
C LEU A 278 7.52 -12.77 -0.25
N LEU A 279 7.54 -11.75 -1.10
CA LEU A 279 8.71 -10.94 -1.37
C LEU A 279 8.47 -9.52 -0.86
N GLY A 280 9.46 -8.96 -0.18
CA GLY A 280 9.43 -7.58 0.28
C GLY A 280 10.78 -6.92 0.11
N THR A 281 10.83 -5.59 0.15
CA THR A 281 12.10 -4.86 0.16
C THR A 281 12.20 -3.99 1.41
N ILE A 282 13.41 -3.84 1.94
CA ILE A 282 13.72 -2.79 2.92
C ILE A 282 14.81 -1.92 2.32
N LEU A 283 14.60 -0.62 2.36
CA LEU A 283 15.54 0.35 1.80
C LEU A 283 16.29 0.99 2.95
N VAL A 284 17.60 0.80 2.99
CA VAL A 284 18.46 1.44 3.98
C VAL A 284 19.03 2.70 3.37
N ASN A 285 18.75 3.84 3.99
CA ASN A 285 19.20 5.14 3.50
C ASN A 285 20.73 5.23 3.51
N GLY A 286 21.28 5.72 2.39
CA GLY A 286 22.66 6.17 2.32
C GLY A 286 22.82 7.59 2.85
N GLU A 287 23.94 8.22 2.49
CA GLU A 287 24.17 9.63 2.77
C GLU A 287 23.18 10.52 2.02
N THR A 288 22.90 10.21 0.76
CA THR A 288 21.89 10.93 -0.02
C THR A 288 20.63 10.09 -0.12
N TYR A 289 19.48 10.68 0.21
CA TYR A 289 18.19 10.07 -0.04
C TYR A 289 17.12 11.11 -0.35
N PHE A 290 16.14 10.70 -1.15
CA PHE A 290 14.98 11.49 -1.52
C PHE A 290 13.82 10.52 -1.74
N ASN A 291 12.93 10.44 -0.76
CA ASN A 291 11.93 9.38 -0.67
C ASN A 291 10.58 10.05 -0.84
N ALA A 292 9.92 9.80 -1.96
CA ALA A 292 8.60 10.34 -2.20
C ALA A 292 7.54 9.27 -1.95
N THR A 293 6.41 9.65 -1.38
CA THR A 293 5.19 8.84 -1.37
C THR A 293 4.12 9.60 -2.13
N VAL A 294 3.58 8.99 -3.19
CA VAL A 294 2.51 9.57 -4.02
C VAL A 294 1.29 8.68 -3.93
N ASP A 295 0.16 9.21 -3.45
CA ASP A 295 -1.08 8.44 -3.25
C ASP A 295 -0.87 7.16 -2.42
N GLY A 296 0.01 7.23 -1.42
CA GLY A 296 0.38 6.11 -0.55
C GLY A 296 1.44 5.17 -1.11
N GLN A 297 1.81 5.30 -2.39
CA GLN A 297 2.87 4.49 -3.01
C GLN A 297 4.25 5.09 -2.73
N LEU A 298 5.10 4.34 -2.03
CA LEU A 298 6.50 4.73 -1.81
C LEU A 298 7.30 4.57 -3.11
N LEU A 299 8.05 5.61 -3.47
CA LEU A 299 8.86 5.69 -4.68
C LEU A 299 10.31 5.97 -4.33
N ASN A 300 11.20 5.34 -5.10
CA ASN A 300 12.62 5.32 -4.81
C ASN A 300 13.35 6.40 -5.58
N GLY A 301 13.87 7.38 -4.84
CA GLY A 301 14.81 8.36 -5.36
C GLY A 301 16.02 7.68 -6.01
N THR A 302 16.23 7.91 -7.31
CA THR A 302 17.41 7.44 -8.06
C THR A 302 18.49 8.52 -8.17
N PHE A 303 18.09 9.78 -8.03
CA PHE A 303 18.96 10.95 -8.01
C PHE A 303 18.31 12.03 -7.16
N ALA A 304 19.11 12.78 -6.40
CA ALA A 304 18.63 14.00 -5.77
C ALA A 304 19.76 14.97 -5.40
N GLY A 305 19.41 16.26 -5.36
CA GLY A 305 20.32 17.34 -5.01
C GLY A 305 19.63 18.70 -5.01
N TYR A 306 20.34 19.75 -4.60
CA TYR A 306 19.84 21.12 -4.69
C TYR A 306 20.82 22.08 -5.35
N THR A 307 20.30 23.13 -5.96
CA THR A 307 21.06 24.26 -6.52
C THR A 307 20.52 25.58 -5.98
N PHE A 308 21.34 26.62 -6.07
CA PHE A 308 20.95 28.00 -5.81
C PHE A 308 20.53 28.65 -7.14
N SER A 309 19.37 29.33 -7.18
CA SER A 309 18.94 30.19 -8.30
C SER A 309 19.12 31.68 -7.94
N ASP A 310 18.55 32.63 -8.66
CA ASP A 310 18.50 34.01 -8.16
C ASP A 310 17.43 34.17 -7.07
N ASP A 311 16.29 33.51 -7.25
CA ASP A 311 15.10 33.68 -6.41
C ASP A 311 15.06 32.78 -5.17
N GLY A 312 15.89 31.73 -5.09
CA GLY A 312 15.76 30.76 -4.00
C GLY A 312 16.65 29.53 -4.10
N ILE A 313 16.20 28.43 -3.50
CA ILE A 313 16.84 27.12 -3.57
C ILE A 313 15.92 26.16 -4.31
N VAL A 314 16.47 25.44 -5.28
CA VAL A 314 15.74 24.42 -6.04
C VAL A 314 16.25 23.06 -5.62
N PHE A 315 15.35 22.26 -5.04
CA PHE A 315 15.57 20.86 -4.68
C PHE A 315 15.01 20.01 -5.82
N THR A 316 15.75 19.01 -6.29
CA THR A 316 15.29 18.10 -7.33
C THR A 316 15.55 16.67 -6.90
N GLY A 317 14.57 15.80 -7.11
CA GLY A 317 14.71 14.36 -6.92
C GLY A 317 13.98 13.58 -8.01
N ASN A 318 14.69 12.64 -8.66
CA ASN A 318 14.08 11.71 -9.60
C ASN A 318 13.56 10.51 -8.83
N ILE A 319 12.26 10.24 -8.92
CA ILE A 319 11.56 9.20 -8.16
C ILE A 319 11.03 8.06 -9.04
N GLY A 320 11.30 8.14 -10.34
CA GLY A 320 11.01 7.12 -11.34
C GLY A 320 11.74 7.42 -12.66
N THR A 321 11.38 6.71 -13.73
CA THR A 321 11.97 6.93 -15.06
C THR A 321 11.48 8.23 -15.70
N ASN A 322 10.20 8.57 -15.48
CA ASN A 322 9.57 9.78 -16.00
C ASN A 322 9.07 10.71 -14.89
N GLU A 323 9.28 10.31 -13.64
CA GLU A 323 8.73 10.94 -12.46
C GLU A 323 9.84 11.66 -11.68
N ASN A 324 9.64 12.94 -11.42
CA ASN A 324 10.52 13.74 -10.56
C ASN A 324 9.70 14.70 -9.70
N VAL A 325 10.26 15.06 -8.56
CA VAL A 325 9.75 16.14 -7.72
C VAL A 325 10.78 17.26 -7.73
N THR A 326 10.29 18.47 -7.99
CA THR A 326 11.04 19.70 -7.83
C THR A 326 10.39 20.52 -6.73
N ILE A 327 11.19 21.06 -5.82
CA ILE A 327 10.74 21.96 -4.77
C ILE A 327 11.50 23.26 -4.95
N THR A 328 10.81 24.38 -5.04
CA THR A 328 11.44 25.69 -5.00
C THR A 328 11.12 26.33 -3.67
N LEU A 329 12.16 26.74 -2.94
CA LEU A 329 12.05 27.48 -1.68
C LEU A 329 12.59 28.89 -1.89
N TYR A 330 11.71 29.88 -1.69
CA TYR A 330 12.05 31.29 -1.81
C TYR A 330 12.48 31.85 -0.45
N ASP A 331 13.52 31.28 0.17
CA ASP A 331 14.12 31.83 1.41
C ASP A 331 15.64 31.76 1.37
N ARG A 332 16.32 32.82 1.83
CA ARG A 332 17.78 32.93 1.88
C ARG A 332 18.24 33.74 3.11
N PRO A 333 19.24 33.25 3.87
CA PRO A 333 19.85 31.92 3.79
C PRO A 333 18.91 30.84 4.34
N VAL A 334 19.04 29.60 3.83
CA VAL A 334 18.29 28.48 4.41
C VAL A 334 18.90 28.07 5.74
N SER A 335 18.07 28.04 6.77
CA SER A 335 18.39 27.53 8.10
C SER A 335 17.58 26.27 8.40
N GLY A 336 18.12 25.44 9.29
CA GLY A 336 17.37 24.33 9.88
C GLY A 336 16.19 24.80 10.74
N ASP A 337 15.39 23.83 11.18
CA ASP A 337 14.22 23.99 12.05
C ASP A 337 13.20 25.06 11.60
N LYS A 338 13.01 25.20 10.29
CA LYS A 338 12.03 26.13 9.70
C LYS A 338 10.96 25.40 8.90
N SER A 339 9.76 25.98 8.91
CA SER A 339 8.63 25.52 8.12
C SER A 339 8.12 26.62 7.19
N TYR A 340 7.79 26.23 5.96
CA TYR A 340 7.38 27.10 4.88
C TYR A 340 6.06 26.60 4.31
N THR A 341 5.05 27.47 4.32
CA THR A 341 3.75 27.19 3.68
C THR A 341 3.87 27.26 2.17
N TYR A 342 2.98 26.57 1.46
CA TYR A 342 2.93 26.69 0.00
C TYR A 342 2.42 28.05 -0.45
N PHE A 343 2.91 28.46 -1.61
CA PHE A 343 2.38 29.59 -2.36
C PHE A 343 0.95 29.30 -2.83
N SER A 344 0.08 30.31 -2.83
CA SER A 344 -1.31 30.15 -3.27
C SER A 344 -1.51 30.18 -4.77
N GLY A 345 -0.55 30.70 -5.54
CA GLY A 345 -0.74 31.07 -6.94
C GLY A 345 -1.27 32.50 -7.09
N GLY A 346 -1.20 33.06 -8.31
CA GLY A 346 -1.86 34.34 -8.64
C GLY A 346 -1.10 35.64 -8.33
N GLY A 347 0.22 35.58 -8.05
CA GLY A 347 1.11 36.73 -7.84
C GLY A 347 2.53 36.47 -8.37
N ASP A 348 3.52 37.31 -8.05
CA ASP A 348 4.94 37.01 -8.36
C ASP A 348 5.30 35.69 -7.68
N ASP A 349 5.76 34.71 -8.46
CA ASP A 349 6.10 33.35 -8.01
C ASP A 349 7.25 33.29 -6.98
N THR A 350 7.68 34.43 -6.42
CA THR A 350 8.91 34.62 -5.63
C THR A 350 8.65 35.15 -4.21
N GLU A 351 7.45 34.94 -3.65
CA GLU A 351 7.13 35.40 -2.29
C GLU A 351 8.08 34.78 -1.24
N ALA A 352 8.82 35.65 -0.55
CA ALA A 352 9.81 35.24 0.44
C ALA A 352 9.19 34.41 1.58
N GLY A 353 9.84 33.31 1.96
CA GLY A 353 9.36 32.39 3.01
C GLY A 353 8.28 31.42 2.55
N LYS A 354 8.01 31.32 1.23
CA LYS A 354 7.10 30.34 0.64
C LYS A 354 7.84 29.24 -0.12
N ALA A 355 7.13 28.14 -0.36
CA ALA A 355 7.61 27.05 -1.19
C ALA A 355 6.60 26.70 -2.30
N VAL A 356 7.10 26.12 -3.38
CA VAL A 356 6.30 25.49 -4.44
C VAL A 356 6.80 24.08 -4.65
N ALA A 357 5.90 23.12 -4.69
CA ALA A 357 6.22 21.74 -5.04
C ALA A 357 5.63 21.42 -6.41
N VAL A 358 6.44 20.81 -7.27
CA VAL A 358 6.05 20.32 -8.59
C VAL A 358 6.36 18.84 -8.66
N LEU A 359 5.34 18.04 -8.95
CA LEU A 359 5.46 16.62 -9.28
C LEU A 359 5.25 16.47 -10.79
N VAL A 360 6.21 15.84 -11.46
CA VAL A 360 6.04 15.34 -12.82
C VAL A 360 5.68 13.86 -12.72
N TRP A 361 4.60 13.46 -13.39
CA TRP A 361 4.02 12.12 -13.22
C TRP A 361 3.68 11.43 -14.54
N GLY A 362 4.01 10.13 -14.61
CA GLY A 362 3.62 9.21 -15.66
C GLY A 362 4.36 9.40 -16.98
N ALA A 363 4.09 8.49 -17.94
CA ALA A 363 4.79 8.44 -19.23
C ALA A 363 4.67 9.72 -20.07
N LYS A 364 3.61 10.51 -19.87
CA LYS A 364 3.40 11.80 -20.55
C LYS A 364 4.06 12.99 -19.84
N LYS A 365 4.75 12.75 -18.71
CA LYS A 365 5.41 13.78 -17.90
C LYS A 365 4.46 14.92 -17.54
N GLU A 366 3.29 14.55 -17.04
CA GLU A 366 2.27 15.51 -16.65
C GLU A 366 2.71 16.27 -15.39
N GLY A 367 2.62 17.60 -15.42
CA GLY A 367 2.94 18.45 -14.26
C GLY A 367 1.77 18.57 -13.28
N TRP A 368 2.09 18.49 -12.00
CA TRP A 368 1.18 18.69 -10.86
C TRP A 368 1.84 19.66 -9.89
N VAL A 369 1.12 20.67 -9.39
CA VAL A 369 1.71 21.76 -8.60
C VAL A 369 0.99 21.94 -7.26
N SER A 370 1.70 22.46 -6.24
CA SER A 370 1.18 22.67 -4.88
C SER A 370 0.21 23.85 -4.73
N TYR A 371 -0.56 24.18 -5.77
CA TYR A 371 -1.67 25.14 -5.75
C TYR A 371 -2.63 24.84 -6.91
N TYR A 372 -3.80 25.46 -6.93
CA TYR A 372 -4.72 25.42 -8.07
C TYR A 372 -5.56 26.69 -8.17
N GLY A 373 -6.05 27.01 -9.37
CA GLY A 373 -7.07 28.02 -9.62
C GLY A 373 -8.47 27.42 -9.64
N ASP A 374 -9.43 28.08 -9.02
CA ASP A 374 -10.84 27.65 -9.04
C ASP A 374 -11.63 28.24 -10.22
N CYS A 375 -12.92 27.91 -10.33
CA CYS A 375 -13.82 28.41 -11.37
C CYS A 375 -13.91 29.95 -11.47
N ARG A 376 -13.59 30.67 -10.38
CA ARG A 376 -13.67 32.12 -10.30
C ARG A 376 -12.35 32.79 -10.67
N GLY A 377 -11.29 32.00 -10.86
CA GLY A 377 -9.92 32.48 -11.03
C GLY A 377 -9.22 32.77 -9.71
N ASP A 378 -9.79 32.37 -8.57
CA ASP A 378 -9.14 32.49 -7.27
C ASP A 378 -8.13 31.36 -7.11
N TYR A 379 -6.97 31.70 -6.55
CA TYR A 379 -5.83 30.80 -6.41
C TYR A 379 -5.72 30.27 -4.97
N HIS A 380 -5.59 28.95 -4.84
CA HIS A 380 -5.61 28.24 -3.56
C HIS A 380 -4.32 27.45 -3.36
N ALA A 381 -3.62 27.74 -2.25
CA ALA A 381 -2.44 26.98 -1.86
C ALA A 381 -2.82 25.54 -1.48
N SER A 382 -1.92 24.61 -1.78
CA SER A 382 -2.01 23.27 -1.22
C SER A 382 -2.04 23.30 0.31
N PRO A 383 -2.86 22.45 0.95
CA PRO A 383 -2.72 22.20 2.36
C PRO A 383 -1.39 21.48 2.62
N GLY A 384 -0.56 22.01 3.51
CA GLY A 384 0.71 21.39 3.90
C GLY A 384 1.87 22.38 3.97
N LYS A 385 3.09 21.85 3.92
CA LYS A 385 4.32 22.62 4.14
C LYS A 385 5.58 21.88 3.70
N LEU A 386 6.61 22.67 3.41
CA LEU A 386 8.01 22.24 3.43
C LEU A 386 8.57 22.50 4.83
N ILE A 387 9.34 21.56 5.36
CA ILE A 387 10.07 21.68 6.62
C ILE A 387 11.54 21.38 6.33
N ILE A 388 12.41 22.36 6.55
CA ILE A 388 13.85 22.15 6.53
C ILE A 388 14.28 21.80 7.94
N ALA A 389 14.75 20.57 8.12
CA ALA A 389 15.17 20.05 9.42
C ALA A 389 16.57 20.54 9.77
N GLY A 390 17.50 20.50 8.81
CA GLY A 390 18.88 20.89 9.09
C GLY A 390 19.72 21.10 7.83
N VAL A 391 20.74 21.92 8.00
CA VAL A 391 21.81 22.14 7.03
C VAL A 391 23.11 21.69 7.69
N GLU A 392 23.79 20.73 7.08
CA GLU A 392 25.00 20.12 7.65
C GLU A 392 26.08 19.91 6.61
N THR A 393 27.34 19.96 7.03
CA THR A 393 28.48 19.66 6.14
C THR A 393 29.07 18.31 6.53
N SER A 394 29.15 17.39 5.57
CA SER A 394 29.78 16.08 5.76
C SER A 394 30.57 15.70 4.50
N GLY A 395 31.77 15.15 4.66
CA GLY A 395 32.60 14.71 3.53
C GLY A 395 32.92 15.83 2.52
N GLY A 396 33.00 17.09 2.97
CA GLY A 396 33.25 18.25 2.11
C GLY A 396 32.06 18.72 1.27
N LYS A 397 30.86 18.16 1.48
CA LYS A 397 29.61 18.59 0.84
C LYS A 397 28.63 19.13 1.87
N THR A 398 27.90 20.18 1.50
CA THR A 398 26.75 20.66 2.28
C THR A 398 25.51 19.88 1.89
N TYR A 399 24.79 19.41 2.89
CA TYR A 399 23.54 18.69 2.78
C TYR A 399 22.42 19.51 3.40
N ILE A 400 21.26 19.49 2.75
CA ILE A 400 20.01 19.93 3.35
C ILE A 400 19.15 18.71 3.60
N SER A 401 18.63 18.61 4.81
CA SER A 401 17.66 17.59 5.21
C SER A 401 16.33 18.23 5.54
N GLY A 402 15.24 17.52 5.24
CA GLY A 402 13.92 18.05 5.44
C GLY A 402 12.83 17.08 5.03
N ARG A 403 11.60 17.56 5.11
CA ARG A 403 10.42 16.87 4.63
C ARG A 403 9.43 17.82 3.99
N LEU A 404 8.70 17.30 3.04
CA LEU A 404 7.59 17.96 2.37
C LEU A 404 6.33 17.15 2.61
N GLU A 405 5.20 17.81 2.88
CA GLU A 405 3.88 17.17 2.97
C GLU A 405 2.83 18.06 2.32
N GLY A 406 1.94 17.50 1.52
CA GLY A 406 0.78 18.22 0.98
C GLY A 406 0.06 17.50 -0.16
N VAL A 407 -0.73 18.28 -0.90
CA VAL A 407 -1.45 17.84 -2.11
C VAL A 407 -0.89 18.58 -3.33
N VAL A 408 -0.73 17.89 -4.45
CA VAL A 408 -0.41 18.52 -5.74
C VAL A 408 -1.57 18.34 -6.71
N TYR A 409 -1.82 19.37 -7.51
CA TYR A 409 -2.99 19.48 -8.35
C TYR A 409 -2.63 19.53 -9.82
N GLN A 410 -3.52 19.01 -10.65
CA GLN A 410 -3.46 19.19 -12.09
C GLN A 410 -4.80 19.72 -12.57
N GLU A 411 -4.76 20.83 -13.29
CA GLU A 411 -5.92 21.42 -13.92
C GLU A 411 -6.13 20.81 -15.31
N LYS A 412 -7.31 20.26 -15.56
CA LYS A 412 -7.74 19.87 -16.90
C LYS A 412 -8.72 20.92 -17.43
N PRO A 413 -8.55 21.41 -18.67
CA PRO A 413 -9.49 22.34 -19.28
C PRO A 413 -10.92 21.79 -19.23
N GLY A 414 -11.87 22.63 -18.84
CA GLY A 414 -13.28 22.28 -18.82
C GLY A 414 -14.14 23.53 -19.05
N ASN A 415 -15.40 23.32 -19.42
CA ASN A 415 -16.37 24.37 -19.70
C ASN A 415 -17.64 24.08 -18.88
N PRO A 416 -18.08 24.97 -17.97
CA PRO A 416 -17.58 26.32 -17.71
C PRO A 416 -16.36 26.40 -16.77
N CYS A 417 -15.98 25.29 -16.14
CA CYS A 417 -14.94 25.25 -15.11
C CYS A 417 -13.86 24.20 -15.42
N PRO A 418 -12.61 24.42 -14.98
CA PRO A 418 -11.60 23.37 -15.00
C PRO A 418 -11.96 22.21 -14.06
N THR A 419 -11.55 21.01 -14.44
CA THR A 419 -11.57 19.85 -13.53
C THR A 419 -10.23 19.81 -12.80
N ILE A 420 -10.27 19.87 -11.47
CA ILE A 420 -9.07 19.81 -10.62
C ILE A 420 -8.85 18.36 -10.20
N LEU A 421 -7.79 17.75 -10.72
CA LEU A 421 -7.31 16.46 -10.24
C LEU A 421 -6.32 16.70 -9.09
N GLN A 422 -6.22 15.74 -8.17
CA GLN A 422 -5.33 15.85 -7.01
C GLN A 422 -4.53 14.57 -6.77
N LYS A 423 -3.33 14.73 -6.20
CA LYS A 423 -2.49 13.66 -5.67
C LYS A 423 -1.94 14.05 -4.31
N THR A 424 -1.91 13.12 -3.37
CA THR A 424 -1.17 13.31 -2.12
C THR A 424 0.31 13.13 -2.37
N LEU A 425 1.14 13.99 -1.77
CA LEU A 425 2.59 13.96 -1.91
C LEU A 425 3.25 14.17 -0.55
N THR A 426 4.10 13.23 -0.15
CA THR A 426 5.07 13.44 0.91
C THR A 426 6.47 13.15 0.40
N VAL A 427 7.46 13.89 0.88
CA VAL A 427 8.88 13.65 0.58
C VAL A 427 9.68 13.74 1.86
N GLU A 428 10.56 12.77 2.11
CA GLU A 428 11.63 12.90 3.10
C GLU A 428 12.98 12.88 2.40
N PHE A 429 13.86 13.82 2.74
CA PHE A 429 15.10 13.99 2.01
C PHE A 429 16.29 14.38 2.87
N ARG A 430 17.47 13.96 2.42
CA ARG A 430 18.79 14.48 2.77
C ARG A 430 19.59 14.54 1.48
N ILE A 431 19.82 15.73 0.96
CA ILE A 431 20.35 15.91 -0.39
C ILE A 431 21.54 16.87 -0.42
N PRO A 432 22.57 16.59 -1.24
CA PRO A 432 23.74 17.43 -1.34
C PRO A 432 23.49 18.63 -2.26
N GLN A 433 24.32 19.66 -2.09
CA GLN A 433 24.45 20.69 -3.11
C GLN A 433 25.01 20.08 -4.39
N LEU A 434 24.38 20.38 -5.52
CA LEU A 434 24.90 20.08 -6.85
C LEU A 434 25.90 21.18 -7.23
N GLY A 435 27.05 20.75 -7.78
CA GLY A 435 28.16 21.62 -8.16
C GLY A 435 27.94 22.36 -9.47
#